data_AF-A0A6M5YX19-F1
#
_entry.id   AF-A0A6M5YX19-F1
#
_cell.length_a   1.000
_cell.length_b   1.000
_cell.length_c   1.000
_cell.angle_alpha   90.00
_cell.angle_beta   90.00
_cell.angle_gamma   90.00
#
_symmetry.space_group_name_H-M   'P 1'
#
loop_
_entity.id
_entity.type
_entity.pdbx_description
1 polymer ?
#
loop_
_entity_poly.entity_id
_entity_poly.type
_entity_poly.pdbx_seq_one_letter_code
_entity_poly.pdbx_strand_id
1 'polypeptide(L)'
;MVLSESFYIPVLLAVLLLTDRVVRSRAPARWLLLGCAWGGAALVRPHALPCCVLICAVALWKWPALFSRLLLLGAGLAAVLGAWVARNCVEIGHPVLLATEGGETLLGANNPYVWHDPAYSGLWLAPVAIPEYRDRLRPIRGEVERDREQNRIALAFVRENPASAPGAVARKLWRWLTPVPHTGGLVRVLTLGSYAPLLVFLFLGAARGAARGGGPRDFMLLMALAVTAASFAITAVYWGNLVRGRLPLEMMWLPWGAASAGALFTRLARRRPVAR
;
A
#
# COMPACT_ATOMS: atom_id res chain seq x y z
N MET A 1 4.23 10.17 -20.12
CA MET A 1 3.50 10.36 -18.85
C MET A 1 4.30 9.65 -17.77
N VAL A 2 4.92 10.38 -16.84
CA VAL A 2 5.66 9.75 -15.73
C VAL A 2 4.63 9.23 -14.72
N LEU A 3 4.73 7.97 -14.34
CA LEU A 3 3.84 7.35 -13.37
C LEU A 3 4.16 7.86 -11.97
N SER A 4 3.13 8.19 -11.17
CA SER A 4 3.28 8.61 -9.76
C SER A 4 4.11 7.61 -8.93
N GLU A 5 4.04 6.35 -9.31
CA GLU A 5 4.79 5.21 -8.81
C GLU A 5 6.31 5.45 -8.85
N SER A 6 6.83 6.04 -9.94
CA SER A 6 8.26 6.29 -10.13
C SER A 6 8.83 7.28 -9.10
N PHE A 7 8.01 8.21 -8.62
CA PHE A 7 8.38 9.12 -7.54
C PHE A 7 8.10 8.53 -6.16
N TYR A 8 6.99 7.83 -6.01
CA TYR A 8 6.57 7.30 -4.72
C TYR A 8 7.50 6.21 -4.18
N ILE A 9 7.99 5.32 -5.04
CA ILE A 9 8.85 4.20 -4.64
C ILE A 9 10.14 4.69 -3.94
N PRO A 10 10.98 5.56 -4.53
CA PRO A 10 12.19 6.03 -3.87
C PRO A 10 11.89 6.85 -2.62
N VAL A 11 10.82 7.65 -2.62
CA VAL A 11 10.37 8.43 -1.45
C VAL A 11 9.99 7.50 -0.29
N LEU A 12 9.17 6.48 -0.55
CA LEU A 12 8.75 5.50 0.45
C LEU A 12 9.98 4.77 1.01
N LEU A 13 10.88 4.29 0.16
CA LEU A 13 12.10 3.61 0.60
C LEU A 13 12.96 4.53 1.48
N ALA A 14 13.17 5.78 1.07
CA ALA A 14 13.93 6.75 1.84
C ALA A 14 13.32 7.00 3.22
N VAL A 15 12.00 7.18 3.29
CA VAL A 15 11.28 7.40 4.56
C VAL A 15 11.33 6.17 5.47
N LEU A 16 11.27 4.95 4.92
CA LEU A 16 11.43 3.72 5.70
C LEU A 16 12.85 3.58 6.27
N LEU A 17 13.88 3.88 5.48
CA LEU A 17 15.27 3.87 5.95
C LEU A 17 15.51 4.96 7.01
N LEU A 18 14.92 6.15 6.83
CA LEU A 18 14.93 7.20 7.84
C LEU A 18 14.21 6.75 9.12
N THR A 19 13.08 6.07 8.99
CA THR A 19 12.34 5.53 10.15
C THR A 19 13.20 4.60 10.98
N ASP A 20 13.88 3.61 10.37
CA ASP A 20 14.78 2.71 11.11
C ASP A 20 15.89 3.48 11.84
N ARG A 21 16.52 4.46 11.17
CA ARG A 21 17.58 5.29 11.76
C ARG A 21 17.08 6.16 12.92
N VAL A 22 15.90 6.76 12.78
CA VAL A 22 15.33 7.68 13.78
C VAL A 22 14.83 6.94 15.00
N VAL A 23 14.25 5.75 14.84
CA VAL A 23 13.83 4.88 15.95
C VAL A 23 15.00 4.54 16.88
N ARG A 24 16.20 4.39 16.32
CA ARG A 24 17.45 4.13 17.07
C ARG A 24 18.09 5.40 17.63
N SER A 25 17.62 6.58 17.23
CA SER A 25 18.17 7.87 17.67
C SER A 25 17.54 8.36 18.96
N ARG A 26 18.33 9.08 19.77
CA ARG A 26 17.84 9.80 20.96
C ARG A 26 17.41 11.24 20.68
N ALA A 27 17.65 11.76 19.47
CA ALA A 27 17.40 13.17 19.15
C ALA A 27 15.90 13.42 18.83
N PRO A 28 15.16 14.20 19.63
CA PRO A 28 13.72 14.42 19.44
C PRO A 28 13.39 15.15 18.14
N ALA A 29 14.21 16.12 17.72
CA ALA A 29 14.02 16.87 16.47
C ALA A 29 13.95 15.95 15.23
N ARG A 30 14.64 14.80 15.25
CA ARG A 30 14.59 13.85 14.14
C ARG A 30 13.23 13.18 13.98
N TRP A 31 12.46 13.03 15.06
CA TRP A 31 11.11 12.48 15.00
C TRP A 31 10.13 13.46 14.36
N LEU A 32 10.26 14.75 14.66
CA LEU A 32 9.51 15.81 14.00
C LEU A 32 9.79 15.82 12.48
N LEU A 33 11.07 15.82 12.10
CA LEU A 33 11.49 15.76 10.69
C LEU A 33 11.01 14.48 9.98
N LEU A 34 11.03 13.34 10.69
CA LEU A 34 10.47 12.09 10.17
C LEU A 34 8.97 12.20 9.92
N GLY A 35 8.24 12.87 10.82
CA GLY A 35 6.83 13.21 10.63
C GLY A 35 6.59 14.01 9.35
N CYS A 36 7.39 15.07 9.15
CA CYS A 36 7.33 15.86 7.92
C CYS A 36 7.62 15.01 6.67
N ALA A 37 8.59 14.10 6.75
CA ALA A 37 8.94 13.21 5.64
C ALA A 37 7.80 12.23 5.29
N TRP A 38 7.14 11.65 6.29
CA TRP A 38 5.92 10.85 6.08
C TRP A 38 4.77 11.67 5.52
N GLY A 39 4.60 12.92 5.96
CA GLY A 39 3.62 13.86 5.40
C GLY A 39 3.88 14.15 3.92
N GLY A 40 5.13 14.44 3.56
CA GLY A 40 5.53 14.60 2.16
C GLY A 40 5.26 13.34 1.34
N ALA A 41 5.60 12.16 1.86
CA ALA A 41 5.29 10.89 1.20
C ALA A 41 3.78 10.67 1.01
N ALA A 42 2.95 11.07 1.99
CA ALA A 42 1.49 10.99 1.91
C ALA A 42 0.90 11.96 0.87
N LEU A 43 1.51 13.12 0.67
CA LEU A 43 1.16 14.04 -0.41
C LEU A 43 1.57 13.52 -1.80
N VAL A 44 2.67 12.77 -1.89
CA VAL A 44 3.05 12.09 -3.15
C VAL A 44 2.06 10.97 -3.48
N ARG A 45 1.73 10.11 -2.50
CA ARG A 45 0.59 9.19 -2.60
C ARG A 45 -0.10 8.98 -1.26
N PRO A 46 -1.45 9.01 -1.23
CA PRO A 46 -2.24 8.80 -0.01
C PRO A 46 -1.89 7.51 0.77
N HIS A 47 -1.38 6.49 0.07
CA HIS A 47 -0.97 5.21 0.64
C HIS A 47 0.09 5.32 1.75
N ALA A 48 0.97 6.34 1.73
CA ALA A 48 1.98 6.46 2.77
C ALA A 48 1.40 6.75 4.16
N LEU A 49 0.23 7.37 4.25
CA LEU A 49 -0.41 7.67 5.53
C LEU A 49 -0.78 6.41 6.34
N PRO A 50 -1.58 5.45 5.81
CA PRO A 50 -1.86 4.21 6.54
C PRO A 50 -0.62 3.37 6.82
N CYS A 51 0.39 3.41 5.94
CA CYS A 51 1.70 2.81 6.23
C CYS A 51 2.34 3.41 7.49
N CYS A 52 2.40 4.75 7.56
CA CYS A 52 2.90 5.47 8.73
C CYS A 52 2.14 5.06 10.00
N VAL A 53 0.81 5.07 9.95
CA VAL A 53 -0.04 4.73 11.09
C VAL A 53 0.24 3.31 11.60
N LEU A 54 0.29 2.31 10.72
CA LEU A 54 0.56 0.94 11.12
C LEU A 54 1.99 0.75 11.65
N ILE A 55 2.98 1.42 11.06
CA ILE A 55 4.36 1.40 11.56
C ILE A 55 4.44 2.03 12.96
N CYS A 56 3.76 3.16 13.18
CA CYS A 56 3.68 3.80 14.50
C CYS A 56 2.99 2.88 15.52
N ALA A 57 1.91 2.20 15.14
CA ALA A 57 1.21 1.25 16.00
C ALA A 57 2.13 0.06 16.40
N VAL A 58 2.85 -0.51 15.43
CA VAL A 58 3.83 -1.57 15.66
C VAL A 58 4.99 -1.08 16.56
N ALA A 59 5.51 0.11 16.30
CA ALA A 59 6.59 0.69 17.10
C ALA A 59 6.14 0.95 18.55
N LEU A 60 4.92 1.46 18.75
CA LEU A 60 4.34 1.68 20.07
C LEU A 60 4.08 0.37 20.81
N TRP A 61 3.58 -0.65 20.12
CA TRP A 61 3.37 -1.98 20.70
C TRP A 61 4.68 -2.62 21.16
N LYS A 62 5.74 -2.52 20.34
CA LYS A 62 7.06 -3.08 20.69
C LYS A 62 7.80 -2.25 21.74
N TRP A 63 7.64 -0.92 21.70
CA TRP A 63 8.36 0.03 22.54
C TRP A 63 7.43 1.15 23.01
N PRO A 64 6.59 0.92 24.04
CA PRO A 64 5.62 1.90 24.52
C PRO A 64 6.27 3.22 24.99
N ALA A 65 7.52 3.17 25.44
CA ALA A 65 8.32 4.34 25.80
C ALA A 65 8.55 5.33 24.63
N LEU A 66 8.28 4.95 23.38
CA LEU A 66 8.36 5.84 22.22
C LEU A 66 7.15 6.77 22.08
N PHE A 67 6.13 6.66 22.92
CA PHE A 67 4.89 7.45 22.80
C PHE A 67 5.12 8.95 22.62
N SER A 68 5.91 9.58 23.49
CA SER A 68 6.21 11.02 23.39
C SER A 68 6.94 11.41 22.10
N ARG A 69 7.76 10.51 21.56
CA ARG A 69 8.46 10.70 20.29
C ARG A 69 7.54 10.51 19.09
N LEU A 70 6.57 9.61 19.19
CA LEU A 70 5.51 9.44 18.19
C LEU A 70 4.58 10.65 18.14
N LEU A 71 4.36 11.35 19.25
CA LEU A 71 3.65 12.64 19.24
C LEU A 71 4.41 13.70 18.42
N LEU A 72 5.75 13.74 18.50
CA LEU A 72 6.56 14.65 17.67
C LEU A 72 6.47 14.28 16.19
N LEU A 73 6.49 12.99 15.85
CA LEU A 73 6.23 12.52 14.49
C LEU A 73 4.84 12.95 14.03
N GLY A 74 3.82 12.73 14.85
CA GLY A 74 2.45 13.17 14.58
C GLY A 74 2.35 14.68 14.34
N ALA A 75 3.07 15.48 15.11
CA ALA A 75 3.12 16.94 14.93
C ALA A 75 3.76 17.33 13.58
N GLY A 76 4.86 16.68 13.17
CA GLY A 76 5.50 16.96 11.88
C GLY A 76 4.62 16.54 10.69
N LEU A 77 3.96 15.39 10.81
CA LEU A 77 2.99 14.91 9.84
C LEU A 77 1.81 15.91 9.71
N ALA A 78 1.26 16.33 10.86
CA ALA A 78 0.16 17.28 10.92
C ALA A 78 0.54 18.67 10.39
N ALA A 79 1.79 19.12 10.58
CA ALA A 79 2.25 20.39 10.03
C ALA A 79 2.22 20.38 8.49
N VAL A 80 2.72 19.30 7.87
CA VAL A 80 2.73 19.16 6.39
C VAL A 80 1.32 18.99 5.84
N LEU A 81 0.53 18.06 6.40
CA LEU A 81 -0.83 17.82 5.93
C LEU A 81 -1.77 18.99 6.24
N GLY A 82 -1.56 19.66 7.37
CA GLY A 82 -2.33 20.85 7.77
C GLY A 82 -2.11 22.02 6.81
N ALA A 83 -0.86 22.26 6.38
CA ALA A 83 -0.58 23.26 5.35
C ALA A 83 -1.27 22.94 4.01
N TRP A 84 -1.27 21.67 3.61
CA TRP A 84 -1.98 21.21 2.42
C TRP A 84 -3.51 21.39 2.53
N VAL A 85 -4.10 21.01 3.67
CA VAL A 85 -5.52 21.20 3.95
C VAL A 85 -5.89 22.67 3.94
N ALA A 86 -5.11 23.54 4.58
CA ALA A 86 -5.34 24.98 4.59
C ALA A 86 -5.33 25.55 3.17
N ARG A 87 -4.36 25.14 2.34
CA ARG A 87 -4.33 25.49 0.92
C ARG A 87 -5.58 25.01 0.18
N ASN A 88 -6.03 23.77 0.41
CA ASN A 88 -7.24 23.25 -0.23
C ASN A 88 -8.52 23.95 0.22
N CYS A 89 -8.61 24.40 1.47
CA CYS A 89 -9.74 25.22 1.92
C CYS A 89 -9.81 26.56 1.17
N VAL A 90 -8.67 27.19 0.86
CA VAL A 90 -8.62 28.46 0.13
C VAL A 90 -8.87 28.25 -1.36
N GLU A 91 -8.20 27.28 -1.98
CA GLU A 91 -8.19 27.09 -3.43
C GLU A 91 -9.39 26.28 -3.94
N ILE A 92 -9.81 25.26 -3.20
CA ILE A 92 -10.87 24.30 -3.59
C ILE A 92 -12.17 24.59 -2.82
N GLY A 93 -12.11 25.35 -1.72
CA GLY A 93 -13.26 25.61 -0.85
C GLY A 93 -13.58 24.47 0.11
N HIS A 94 -12.74 23.43 0.18
CA HIS A 94 -13.00 22.22 0.95
C HIS A 94 -11.75 21.66 1.66
N PRO A 95 -11.88 21.09 2.88
CA PRO A 95 -10.79 20.51 3.64
C PRO A 95 -10.42 19.11 3.11
N VAL A 96 -9.83 19.06 1.92
CA VAL A 96 -9.35 17.81 1.32
C VAL A 96 -8.01 17.43 1.94
N LEU A 97 -7.96 16.30 2.64
CA LEU A 97 -6.75 15.86 3.36
C LEU A 97 -5.65 15.35 2.42
N LEU A 98 -6.01 14.57 1.39
CA LEU A 98 -5.04 13.92 0.52
C LEU A 98 -5.42 14.09 -0.95
N ALA A 99 -6.57 13.56 -1.37
CA ALA A 99 -7.00 13.57 -2.77
C ALA A 99 -8.53 13.54 -2.92
N THR A 100 -9.00 14.00 -4.08
CA THR A 100 -10.40 14.00 -4.56
C THR A 100 -10.71 12.84 -5.52
N GLU A 101 -9.86 11.82 -5.55
CA GLU A 101 -9.98 10.63 -6.41
C GLU A 101 -10.44 9.38 -5.62
N GLY A 102 -10.75 9.54 -4.34
CA GLY A 102 -11.11 8.44 -3.45
C GLY A 102 -12.43 7.78 -3.87
N GLY A 103 -13.42 8.59 -4.22
CA GLY A 103 -14.73 8.16 -4.70
C GLY A 103 -14.67 7.46 -6.05
N GLU A 104 -13.88 7.98 -7.00
CA GLU A 104 -13.65 7.31 -8.28
C GLU A 104 -13.03 5.93 -8.05
N THR A 105 -12.02 5.87 -7.19
CA THR A 105 -11.34 4.64 -6.85
C THR A 105 -12.30 3.65 -6.18
N LEU A 106 -13.08 4.11 -5.22
CA LEU A 106 -14.03 3.30 -4.46
C LEU A 106 -15.15 2.75 -5.36
N LEU A 107 -15.76 3.59 -6.19
CA LEU A 107 -16.81 3.19 -7.13
C LEU A 107 -16.28 2.23 -8.18
N GLY A 108 -15.10 2.50 -8.73
CA GLY A 108 -14.51 1.64 -9.75
C GLY A 108 -14.18 0.23 -9.27
N ALA A 109 -13.96 0.05 -7.96
CA ALA A 109 -13.73 -1.26 -7.34
C ALA A 109 -14.97 -1.87 -6.65
N ASN A 110 -16.06 -1.11 -6.47
CA ASN A 110 -17.26 -1.57 -5.78
C ASN A 110 -18.50 -1.14 -6.56
N ASN A 111 -18.81 -1.94 -7.58
CA ASN A 111 -19.96 -1.78 -8.46
C ASN A 111 -20.44 -3.18 -8.94
N PRO A 112 -21.65 -3.31 -9.48
CA PRO A 112 -22.19 -4.60 -9.92
C PRO A 112 -21.31 -5.31 -10.95
N TYR A 113 -20.67 -4.58 -11.87
CA TYR A 113 -19.81 -5.18 -12.90
C TYR A 113 -18.60 -5.87 -12.28
N VAL A 114 -17.84 -5.19 -11.41
CA VAL A 114 -16.63 -5.77 -10.81
C VAL A 114 -16.93 -6.82 -9.72
N TRP A 115 -18.17 -6.91 -9.24
CA TRP A 115 -18.58 -7.93 -8.26
C TRP A 115 -19.16 -9.16 -8.92
N HIS A 116 -20.02 -9.00 -9.93
CA HIS A 116 -20.86 -10.08 -10.47
C HIS A 116 -20.46 -10.55 -11.87
N ASP A 117 -19.83 -9.68 -12.69
CA ASP A 117 -19.36 -10.10 -14.01
C ASP A 117 -18.02 -10.85 -13.88
N PRO A 118 -17.94 -12.13 -14.30
CA PRO A 118 -16.69 -12.91 -14.26
C PRO A 118 -15.53 -12.25 -15.03
N ALA A 119 -15.81 -11.52 -16.11
CA ALA A 119 -14.78 -10.88 -16.93
C ALA A 119 -14.08 -9.75 -16.16
N TYR A 120 -14.83 -9.01 -15.33
CA TYR A 120 -14.34 -7.86 -14.57
C TYR A 120 -14.12 -8.16 -13.09
N SER A 121 -14.38 -9.39 -12.67
CA SER A 121 -14.47 -9.73 -11.26
C SER A 121 -13.18 -9.42 -10.51
N GLY A 122 -13.25 -8.56 -9.49
CA GLY A 122 -12.09 -8.12 -8.71
C GLY A 122 -11.11 -7.22 -9.46
N LEU A 123 -11.48 -6.63 -10.61
CA LEU A 123 -10.74 -5.55 -11.27
C LEU A 123 -11.14 -4.18 -10.71
N TRP A 124 -10.53 -3.15 -11.27
CA TRP A 124 -10.98 -1.77 -11.14
C TRP A 124 -11.38 -1.27 -12.53
N LEU A 125 -12.62 -0.77 -12.65
CA LEU A 125 -13.12 -0.15 -13.86
C LEU A 125 -13.25 1.35 -13.62
N ALA A 126 -12.69 2.18 -14.51
CA ALA A 126 -12.89 3.61 -14.42
C ALA A 126 -14.39 3.90 -14.51
N PRO A 127 -15.02 4.61 -13.54
CA PRO A 127 -16.44 4.90 -13.59
C PRO A 127 -16.86 5.60 -14.89
N VAL A 128 -16.00 6.45 -15.45
CA VAL A 128 -16.24 7.10 -16.75
C VAL A 128 -16.28 6.13 -17.93
N ALA A 129 -15.73 4.91 -17.81
CA ALA A 129 -15.82 3.89 -18.85
C ALA A 129 -17.19 3.18 -18.86
N ILE A 130 -17.95 3.26 -17.78
CA ILE A 130 -19.28 2.66 -17.61
C ILE A 130 -20.33 3.72 -18.01
N PRO A 131 -21.14 3.50 -19.07
CA PRO A 131 -22.08 4.52 -19.57
C PRO A 131 -23.01 5.08 -18.49
N GLU A 132 -23.59 4.23 -17.64
CA GLU A 132 -24.54 4.67 -16.61
C GLU A 132 -23.89 5.63 -15.60
N TYR A 133 -22.64 5.37 -15.21
CA TYR A 133 -21.90 6.25 -14.31
C TYR A 133 -21.39 7.50 -15.01
N ARG A 134 -20.95 7.38 -16.28
CA ARG A 134 -20.54 8.54 -17.08
C ARG A 134 -21.66 9.55 -17.19
N ASP A 135 -22.85 9.11 -17.58
CA ASP A 135 -23.99 10.01 -17.81
C ASP A 135 -24.48 10.66 -16.51
N ARG A 136 -24.44 9.90 -15.41
CA ARG A 136 -24.76 10.42 -14.07
C ARG A 136 -23.75 11.45 -13.56
N LEU A 137 -22.46 11.25 -13.83
CA LEU A 137 -21.39 12.11 -13.31
C LEU A 137 -21.09 13.30 -14.23
N ARG A 138 -21.42 13.22 -15.52
CA ARG A 138 -21.15 14.28 -16.51
C ARG A 138 -21.71 15.67 -16.15
N PRO A 139 -22.91 15.81 -15.56
CA PRO A 139 -23.45 17.11 -15.19
C PRO A 139 -22.70 17.77 -14.03
N ILE A 140 -22.07 16.98 -13.16
CA ILE A 140 -21.35 17.46 -11.98
C ILE A 140 -20.03 18.07 -12.45
N ARG A 141 -19.80 19.37 -12.21
CA ARG A 141 -18.60 20.07 -12.66
C ARG A 141 -17.48 20.08 -11.62
N GLY A 142 -17.81 20.23 -10.34
CA GLY A 142 -16.83 20.27 -9.26
C GLY A 142 -16.27 18.90 -8.92
N GLU A 143 -14.97 18.85 -8.63
CA GLU A 143 -14.25 17.59 -8.32
C GLU A 143 -14.70 16.99 -6.99
N VAL A 144 -14.97 17.83 -5.99
CA VAL A 144 -15.36 17.38 -4.65
C VAL A 144 -16.78 16.84 -4.65
N GLU A 145 -17.69 17.50 -5.37
CA GLU A 145 -19.06 17.03 -5.56
C GLU A 145 -19.08 15.70 -6.33
N ARG A 146 -18.23 15.57 -7.36
CA ARG A 146 -18.08 14.33 -8.12
C ARG A 146 -17.59 13.20 -7.24
N ASP A 147 -16.52 13.44 -6.46
CA ASP A 147 -15.96 12.46 -5.52
C ASP A 147 -16.99 12.00 -4.49
N ARG A 148 -17.76 12.94 -3.91
CA ARG A 148 -18.84 12.64 -2.96
C ARG A 148 -19.94 11.80 -3.58
N GLU A 149 -20.38 12.13 -4.79
CA GLU A 149 -21.42 11.35 -5.48
C GLU A 149 -20.93 9.94 -5.81
N GLN A 150 -19.69 9.79 -6.28
CA GLN A 150 -19.09 8.47 -6.53
C GLN A 150 -18.99 7.64 -5.25
N ASN A 151 -18.53 8.24 -4.14
CA ASN A 151 -18.52 7.60 -2.83
C ASN A 151 -19.92 7.17 -2.40
N ARG A 152 -20.92 8.03 -2.57
CA ARG A 152 -22.31 7.73 -2.21
C ARG A 152 -22.85 6.53 -3.00
N ILE A 153 -22.62 6.49 -4.31
CA ILE A 153 -23.04 5.36 -5.18
C ILE A 153 -22.34 4.07 -4.72
N ALA A 154 -21.03 4.10 -4.53
CA ALA A 154 -20.25 2.93 -4.15
C ALA A 154 -20.68 2.37 -2.78
N LEU A 155 -20.83 3.25 -1.79
CA LEU A 155 -21.24 2.86 -0.44
C LEU A 155 -22.68 2.35 -0.39
N ALA A 156 -23.59 2.94 -1.17
CA ALA A 156 -24.96 2.43 -1.30
C ALA A 156 -24.95 1.00 -1.84
N PHE A 157 -24.22 0.75 -2.93
CA PHE A 157 -24.09 -0.59 -3.51
C PHE A 157 -23.52 -1.62 -2.52
N VAL A 158 -22.45 -1.27 -1.80
CA VAL A 158 -21.86 -2.16 -0.78
C VAL A 158 -22.86 -2.48 0.34
N ARG A 159 -23.62 -1.49 0.81
CA ARG A 159 -24.63 -1.66 1.86
C ARG A 159 -25.82 -2.50 1.41
N GLU A 160 -26.19 -2.41 0.14
CA GLU A 160 -27.26 -3.21 -0.46
C GLU A 160 -26.81 -4.65 -0.74
N ASN A 161 -25.50 -4.94 -0.78
CA ASN A 161 -24.94 -6.24 -1.17
C ASN A 161 -23.95 -6.83 -0.13
N PRO A 162 -24.23 -6.84 1.18
CA PRO A 162 -23.26 -7.21 2.22
C PRO A 162 -22.76 -8.66 2.08
N ALA A 163 -23.64 -9.58 1.65
CA ALA A 163 -23.31 -10.99 1.47
C ALA A 163 -22.26 -11.24 0.36
N SER A 164 -22.20 -10.36 -0.65
CA SER A 164 -21.25 -10.48 -1.76
C SER A 164 -19.88 -9.86 -1.45
N ALA A 165 -19.78 -9.00 -0.43
CA ALA A 165 -18.58 -8.23 -0.14
C ALA A 165 -17.36 -9.11 0.20
N PRO A 166 -17.45 -10.17 1.04
CA PRO A 166 -16.29 -11.03 1.32
C PRO A 166 -15.72 -11.69 0.06
N GLY A 167 -16.59 -12.16 -0.83
CA GLY A 167 -16.19 -12.76 -2.10
C GLY A 167 -15.51 -11.75 -3.03
N ALA A 168 -16.03 -10.52 -3.10
CA ALA A 168 -15.41 -9.44 -3.87
C ALA A 168 -14.02 -9.09 -3.33
N VAL A 169 -13.88 -8.95 -2.01
CA VAL A 169 -12.58 -8.72 -1.35
C VAL A 169 -11.61 -9.85 -1.65
N ALA A 170 -12.03 -11.12 -1.49
CA ALA A 170 -11.20 -12.28 -1.79
C ALA A 170 -10.70 -12.27 -3.24
N ARG A 171 -11.56 -11.94 -4.21
CA ARG A 171 -11.16 -11.84 -5.63
C ARG A 171 -10.18 -10.71 -5.90
N LYS A 172 -10.36 -9.52 -5.29
CA LYS A 172 -9.39 -8.42 -5.38
C LYS A 172 -8.03 -8.82 -4.82
N LEU A 173 -8.01 -9.43 -3.65
CA LEU A 173 -6.79 -9.88 -2.98
C LEU A 173 -6.10 -11.01 -3.73
N TRP A 174 -6.87 -11.99 -4.22
CA TRP A 174 -6.36 -13.06 -5.08
C TRP A 174 -5.70 -12.47 -6.32
N ARG A 175 -6.39 -11.53 -6.98
CA ARG A 175 -5.82 -10.80 -8.12
C ARG A 175 -4.62 -9.99 -7.74
N TRP A 176 -4.53 -9.43 -6.55
CA TRP A 176 -3.37 -8.68 -6.09
C TRP A 176 -2.19 -9.56 -5.64
N LEU A 177 -2.40 -10.84 -5.37
CA LEU A 177 -1.31 -11.80 -5.10
C LEU A 177 -0.87 -12.57 -6.34
N THR A 178 -1.78 -12.81 -7.31
CA THR A 178 -1.54 -13.70 -8.45
C THR A 178 -0.40 -13.20 -9.35
N PRO A 179 0.67 -13.98 -9.58
CA PRO A 179 1.79 -13.58 -10.43
C PRO A 179 1.47 -13.63 -11.93
N VAL A 180 0.26 -14.08 -12.31
CA VAL A 180 -0.19 -14.21 -13.70
C VAL A 180 -0.83 -12.89 -14.15
N PRO A 181 -0.17 -12.09 -15.01
CA PRO A 181 -0.82 -10.93 -15.60
C PRO A 181 -1.85 -11.37 -16.65
N HIS A 182 -2.86 -10.51 -16.83
CA HIS A 182 -3.84 -10.63 -17.91
C HIS A 182 -3.20 -10.54 -19.30
N THR A 183 -2.13 -9.74 -19.42
CA THR A 183 -1.34 -9.64 -20.64
C THR A 183 -0.54 -10.94 -20.87
N GLY A 184 -0.67 -11.51 -22.06
CA GLY A 184 0.12 -12.68 -22.47
C GLY A 184 1.57 -12.33 -22.86
N GLY A 185 2.25 -13.28 -23.50
CA GLY A 185 3.56 -13.08 -24.10
C GLY A 185 4.70 -12.88 -23.09
N LEU A 186 5.70 -12.09 -23.49
CA LEU A 186 6.94 -11.88 -22.74
C LEU A 186 6.69 -11.31 -21.34
N VAL A 187 5.71 -10.41 -21.19
CA VAL A 187 5.36 -9.82 -19.88
C VAL A 187 4.96 -10.92 -18.88
N ARG A 188 4.14 -11.90 -19.29
CA ARG A 188 3.76 -13.02 -18.42
C ARG A 188 4.95 -13.85 -17.99
N VAL A 189 5.85 -14.17 -18.93
CA VAL A 189 7.06 -14.94 -18.63
C VAL A 189 7.98 -14.18 -17.67
N LEU A 190 8.19 -12.88 -17.90
CA LEU A 190 9.01 -12.04 -17.04
C LEU A 190 8.41 -11.86 -15.64
N THR A 191 7.09 -11.68 -15.52
CA THR A 191 6.43 -11.59 -14.22
C THR A 191 6.50 -12.93 -13.48
N LEU A 192 6.25 -14.05 -14.14
CA LEU A 192 6.36 -15.37 -13.51
C LEU A 192 7.81 -15.68 -13.09
N GLY A 193 8.79 -15.35 -13.93
CA GLY A 193 10.21 -15.59 -13.66
C GLY A 193 10.80 -14.70 -12.56
N SER A 194 10.25 -13.50 -12.33
CA SER A 194 10.74 -12.58 -11.30
C SER A 194 9.91 -12.60 -10.02
N TYR A 195 8.59 -12.48 -10.12
CA TYR A 195 7.70 -12.24 -8.98
C TYR A 195 7.30 -13.53 -8.25
N ALA A 196 7.12 -14.66 -8.95
CA ALA A 196 6.78 -15.92 -8.27
C ALA A 196 7.92 -16.40 -7.34
N PRO A 197 9.20 -16.40 -7.76
CA PRO A 197 10.31 -16.69 -6.85
C PRO A 197 10.41 -15.70 -5.69
N LEU A 198 10.17 -14.40 -5.95
CA LEU A 198 10.17 -13.38 -4.91
C LEU A 198 9.17 -13.72 -3.78
N LEU A 199 7.92 -14.06 -4.13
CA LEU A 199 6.91 -14.44 -3.14
C LEU A 199 7.35 -15.68 -2.34
N VAL A 200 7.86 -16.71 -3.01
CA VAL A 200 8.35 -17.93 -2.34
C VAL A 200 9.43 -17.59 -1.32
N PHE A 201 10.44 -16.82 -1.71
CA PHE A 201 11.53 -16.46 -0.80
C PHE A 201 11.09 -15.51 0.31
N LEU A 202 10.15 -14.61 0.04
CA LEU A 202 9.54 -13.74 1.05
C LEU A 202 8.84 -14.57 2.13
N PHE A 203 7.97 -15.51 1.75
CA PHE A 203 7.26 -16.38 2.70
C PHE A 203 8.21 -17.27 3.50
N LEU A 204 9.20 -17.88 2.84
CA LEU A 204 10.23 -18.68 3.51
C LEU A 204 11.07 -17.84 4.49
N GLY A 205 11.36 -16.60 4.12
CA GLY A 205 12.05 -15.62 4.94
C GLY A 205 11.26 -15.25 6.20
N ALA A 206 10.01 -14.84 6.01
CA ALA A 206 9.10 -14.46 7.08
C ALA A 206 8.88 -15.63 8.08
N ALA A 207 8.59 -16.84 7.58
CA ALA A 207 8.40 -18.03 8.41
C ALA A 207 9.65 -18.37 9.23
N ARG A 208 10.84 -18.25 8.63
CA ARG A 208 12.12 -18.48 9.32
C ARG A 208 12.49 -17.39 10.31
N GLY A 209 12.13 -16.14 10.02
CA GLY A 209 12.32 -15.01 10.92
C GLY A 209 11.47 -15.18 12.17
N ALA A 210 10.18 -15.48 12.00
CA ALA A 210 9.27 -15.76 13.10
C ALA A 210 9.76 -16.91 14.00
N ALA A 211 10.33 -17.96 13.40
CA ALA A 211 10.82 -19.12 14.14
C ALA A 211 12.13 -18.91 14.94
N ARG A 212 12.86 -17.80 14.74
CA ARG A 212 14.22 -17.63 15.32
C ARG A 212 14.33 -16.79 16.58
N GLY A 213 13.26 -16.13 17.02
CA GLY A 213 13.32 -15.24 18.18
C GLY A 213 14.11 -13.96 17.86
N GLY A 214 13.55 -12.83 18.28
CA GLY A 214 13.75 -11.55 17.62
C GLY A 214 15.08 -10.80 17.84
N GLY A 215 15.60 -10.17 16.78
CA GLY A 215 16.72 -9.23 16.83
C GLY A 215 16.43 -7.88 16.14
N PRO A 216 17.43 -7.00 15.94
CA PRO A 216 17.25 -5.69 15.29
C PRO A 216 16.70 -5.77 13.85
N ARG A 217 16.91 -6.91 13.17
CA ARG A 217 16.33 -7.24 11.86
C ARG A 217 14.82 -7.41 11.91
N ASP A 218 14.23 -7.62 13.09
CA ASP A 218 12.78 -7.76 13.22
C ASP A 218 12.06 -6.46 12.91
N PHE A 219 12.62 -5.30 13.26
CA PHE A 219 11.84 -4.07 13.14
C PHE A 219 11.63 -3.70 11.68
N MET A 220 12.66 -3.83 10.84
CA MET A 220 12.48 -3.65 9.40
C MET A 220 11.52 -4.70 8.82
N LEU A 221 11.53 -5.95 9.31
CA LEU A 221 10.56 -6.97 8.89
C LEU A 221 9.13 -6.59 9.28
N LEU A 222 8.94 -6.14 10.52
CA LEU A 222 7.66 -5.67 11.02
C LEU A 222 7.18 -4.43 10.25
N MET A 223 8.07 -3.52 9.85
CA MET A 223 7.72 -2.40 8.96
C MET A 223 7.29 -2.90 7.59
N ALA A 224 7.98 -3.89 7.01
CA ALA A 224 7.60 -4.47 5.73
C ALA A 224 6.25 -5.18 5.80
N LEU A 225 5.98 -5.90 6.90
CA LEU A 225 4.68 -6.50 7.17
C LEU A 225 3.60 -5.43 7.38
N ALA A 226 3.91 -4.32 8.08
CA ALA A 226 2.99 -3.20 8.28
C ALA A 226 2.62 -2.52 6.96
N VAL A 227 3.59 -2.25 6.08
CA VAL A 227 3.32 -1.69 4.74
C VAL A 227 2.53 -2.69 3.88
N THR A 228 2.88 -3.98 3.96
CA THR A 228 2.12 -5.04 3.28
C THR A 228 0.66 -5.09 3.77
N ALA A 229 0.43 -5.00 5.07
CA ALA A 229 -0.89 -4.95 5.67
C ALA A 229 -1.67 -3.69 5.27
N ALA A 230 -1.00 -2.52 5.23
CA ALA A 230 -1.60 -1.28 4.73
C ALA A 230 -2.09 -1.43 3.28
N SER A 231 -1.22 -1.97 2.42
CA SER A 231 -1.55 -2.21 1.02
C SER A 231 -2.66 -3.25 0.83
N PHE A 232 -2.65 -4.30 1.65
CA PHE A 232 -3.71 -5.31 1.66
C PHE A 232 -5.07 -4.68 2.01
N ALA A 233 -5.11 -3.88 3.07
CA ALA A 233 -6.34 -3.19 3.50
C ALA A 233 -6.85 -2.22 2.41
N ILE A 234 -5.95 -1.43 1.82
CA ILE A 234 -6.30 -0.55 0.70
C ILE A 234 -6.82 -1.35 -0.49
N THR A 235 -6.18 -2.46 -0.84
CA THR A 235 -6.60 -3.31 -1.97
C THR A 235 -7.99 -3.89 -1.73
N ALA A 236 -8.26 -4.40 -0.54
CA ALA A 236 -9.57 -4.94 -0.17
C ALA A 236 -10.70 -3.92 -0.43
N VAL A 237 -10.46 -2.64 -0.11
CA VAL A 237 -11.44 -1.56 -0.26
C VAL A 237 -11.46 -1.00 -1.69
N TYR A 238 -10.31 -0.58 -2.20
CA TYR A 238 -10.20 0.36 -3.32
C TYR A 238 -9.70 -0.24 -4.64
N TRP A 239 -8.94 -1.34 -4.66
CA TRP A 239 -8.20 -1.73 -5.87
C TRP A 239 -8.33 -3.21 -6.23
N GLY A 240 -8.53 -3.45 -7.53
CA GLY A 240 -8.45 -4.75 -8.17
C GLY A 240 -7.40 -4.87 -9.28
N ASN A 241 -6.67 -3.78 -9.57
CA ASN A 241 -5.75 -3.74 -10.71
C ASN A 241 -4.35 -4.26 -10.31
N LEU A 242 -3.91 -5.33 -10.98
CA LEU A 242 -2.76 -6.16 -10.59
C LEU A 242 -1.46 -5.38 -10.39
N VAL A 243 -1.12 -4.42 -11.25
CA VAL A 243 0.27 -3.92 -11.32
C VAL A 243 0.51 -2.67 -10.47
N ARG A 244 -0.43 -1.72 -10.45
CA ARG A 244 -0.20 -0.40 -9.80
C ARG A 244 -0.07 -0.47 -8.28
N GLY A 245 -0.82 -1.36 -7.63
CA GLY A 245 -0.77 -1.53 -6.18
C GLY A 245 0.41 -2.35 -5.67
N ARG A 246 1.12 -3.09 -6.53
CA ARG A 246 2.19 -4.03 -6.15
C ARG A 246 3.58 -3.43 -6.20
N LEU A 247 3.86 -2.55 -7.17
CA LEU A 247 5.20 -2.03 -7.41
C LEU A 247 5.90 -1.47 -6.16
N PRO A 248 5.22 -0.70 -5.26
CA PRO A 248 5.86 -0.23 -4.03
C PRO A 248 6.25 -1.37 -3.07
N LEU A 249 5.48 -2.46 -3.07
CA LEU A 249 5.73 -3.61 -2.19
C LEU A 249 6.80 -4.53 -2.72
N GLU A 250 6.85 -4.75 -4.03
CA GLU A 250 7.91 -5.55 -4.66
C GLU A 250 9.28 -5.01 -4.26
N MET A 251 9.45 -3.69 -4.24
CA MET A 251 10.70 -3.04 -3.83
C MET A 251 11.02 -3.22 -2.35
N MET A 252 10.00 -3.36 -1.50
CA MET A 252 10.20 -3.71 -0.10
C MET A 252 10.48 -5.20 0.09
N TRP A 253 9.81 -6.06 -0.65
CA TRP A 253 9.93 -7.52 -0.56
C TRP A 253 11.23 -8.03 -1.16
N LEU A 254 11.76 -7.38 -2.21
CA LEU A 254 12.97 -7.78 -2.92
C LEU A 254 14.18 -7.96 -1.99
N PRO A 255 14.55 -6.99 -1.14
CA PRO A 255 15.63 -7.17 -0.16
C PRO A 255 15.41 -8.38 0.76
N TRP A 256 14.17 -8.61 1.21
CA TRP A 256 13.84 -9.74 2.09
C TRP A 256 13.90 -11.09 1.37
N GLY A 257 13.33 -11.15 0.17
CA GLY A 257 13.39 -12.33 -0.69
C GLY A 257 14.84 -12.69 -1.00
N ALA A 258 15.66 -11.71 -1.39
CA ALA A 258 17.08 -11.89 -1.67
C ALA A 258 17.86 -12.36 -0.44
N ALA A 259 17.66 -11.74 0.72
CA ALA A 259 18.31 -12.16 1.97
C ALA A 259 17.92 -13.59 2.37
N SER A 260 16.66 -13.95 2.18
CA SER A 260 16.11 -15.27 2.51
C SER A 260 16.62 -16.36 1.55
N ALA A 261 16.69 -16.04 0.26
CA ALA A 261 17.31 -16.88 -0.75
C ALA A 261 18.80 -17.11 -0.44
N GLY A 262 19.56 -16.05 -0.17
CA GLY A 262 20.98 -16.13 0.19
C GLY A 262 21.21 -17.04 1.39
N ALA A 263 20.44 -16.85 2.48
CA ALA A 263 20.53 -17.69 3.67
C ALA A 263 20.21 -19.18 3.40
N LEU A 264 19.27 -19.47 2.49
CA LEU A 264 18.95 -20.83 2.07
C LEU A 264 20.10 -21.44 1.25
N PHE A 265 20.60 -20.73 0.25
CA PHE A 265 21.67 -21.23 -0.63
C PHE A 265 22.99 -21.46 0.13
N THR A 266 23.36 -20.57 1.06
CA THR A 266 24.56 -20.79 1.91
C THR A 266 24.45 -22.06 2.74
N ARG A 267 23.26 -22.42 3.23
CA ARG A 267 23.05 -23.66 4.00
C ARG A 267 23.13 -24.91 3.13
N LEU A 268 22.55 -24.85 1.93
CA LEU A 268 22.61 -25.95 0.98
C LEU A 268 24.06 -26.22 0.54
N ALA A 269 24.85 -25.16 0.31
CA ALA A 269 26.27 -25.28 0.00
C ALA A 269 27.07 -25.94 1.12
N ARG A 270 26.79 -25.59 2.40
CA ARG A 270 27.46 -26.21 3.57
C ARG A 270 27.07 -27.67 3.83
N ARG A 271 25.95 -28.14 3.28
CA ARG A 271 25.44 -29.52 3.47
C ARG A 271 25.95 -30.50 2.41
N ARG A 272 26.60 -30.05 1.34
CA ARG A 272 27.22 -30.97 0.38
C ARG A 272 28.42 -31.62 1.06
N PRO A 273 28.42 -32.95 1.30
CA PRO A 273 29.61 -33.63 1.80
C PRO A 273 30.72 -33.42 0.78
N VAL A 274 31.91 -33.09 1.26
CA VAL A 274 33.13 -33.15 0.44
C VAL A 274 33.29 -34.62 0.08
N ALA A 275 32.91 -35.00 -1.15
CA ALA A 275 33.23 -36.32 -1.67
C ALA A 275 34.76 -36.44 -1.62
N ARG A 276 35.25 -37.31 -0.74
CA ARG A 276 36.63 -37.78 -0.69
C ARG A 276 36.73 -39.06 -1.48
#